data_AF-A0A950E273-F1
#
_entry.id   AF-A0A950E273-F1
#
_cell.length_a   1.000
_cell.length_b   1.000
_cell.length_c   1.000
_cell.angle_alpha   90.00
_cell.angle_beta   90.00
_cell.angle_gamma   90.00
#
_symmetry.space_group_name_H-M   'P 1'
#
loop_
_entity.id
_entity.type
_entity.pdbx_description
1 polymer ?
#
loop_
_entity_poly.entity_id
_entity_poly.type
_entity_poly.pdbx_seq_one_letter_code
_entity_poly.pdbx_strand_id
1 'polypeptide(L)'
;MTLLLGASSLIAGLVLVGAHALVNLSGVLTSPGRMLALTAVSWLICLLPVLAYTSLAILVSVATRNGILGVLGPLLVALITQLLDLIGKGLIVHELLIGSAFDGWHGLFTSNPFFGQVAIGSLVSVAWIAACLTASWRIMRRRDFLTGVSSGGPSWRAPIKVVAIGTAVIAALAFGCGVGPTGVTAYRVAYTVGREFNNVTLLQQQLIGRRIPPNARLYVQPLCNRRGTKAVGPGDWSCNVYVYLPQPNSVPYQLTSIEYDVSVQYNGCYKAQSPPAFLGGQSMLSASGRQVTNPLFVVYGCFNIL
;
A
#
# COMPACT_ATOMS: atom_id res chain seq x y z
N MET A 1 -9.69 19.24 5.53
CA MET A 1 -8.46 19.02 4.72
C MET A 1 -8.58 17.76 3.85
N THR A 2 -8.83 16.57 4.41
CA THR A 2 -8.93 15.31 3.65
C THR A 2 -9.96 15.34 2.52
N LEU A 3 -11.16 15.86 2.77
CA LEU A 3 -12.19 16.02 1.72
C LEU A 3 -11.75 16.94 0.58
N LEU A 4 -10.98 18.00 0.88
CA LEU A 4 -10.45 18.92 -0.13
C LEU A 4 -9.40 18.22 -1.00
N LEU A 5 -8.49 17.46 -0.39
CA LEU A 5 -7.49 16.66 -1.11
C LEU A 5 -8.15 15.56 -1.96
N GLY A 6 -9.22 14.96 -1.42
CA GLY A 6 -10.05 14.00 -2.15
C GLY A 6 -10.70 14.62 -3.37
N ALA A 7 -11.38 15.75 -3.20
CA ALA A 7 -11.99 16.49 -4.29
C ALA A 7 -10.96 16.95 -5.32
N SER A 8 -9.83 17.52 -4.89
CA SER A 8 -8.80 18.02 -5.81
C SER A 8 -8.14 16.90 -6.62
N SER A 9 -7.86 15.74 -6.00
CA SER A 9 -7.29 14.59 -6.72
C SER A 9 -8.28 14.00 -7.73
N LEU A 10 -9.57 13.91 -7.38
CA LEU A 10 -10.63 13.45 -8.29
C LEU A 10 -10.81 14.41 -9.46
N ILE A 11 -10.86 15.72 -9.20
CA ILE A 11 -10.97 16.75 -10.25
C ILE A 11 -9.74 16.71 -11.16
N ALA A 12 -8.53 16.63 -10.60
CA ALA A 12 -7.31 16.51 -11.38
C ALA A 12 -7.31 15.26 -12.26
N GLY A 13 -7.74 14.10 -11.73
CA GLY A 13 -7.88 12.86 -12.50
C GLY A 13 -8.87 12.99 -13.65
N LEU A 14 -10.01 13.63 -13.42
CA LEU A 14 -11.01 13.91 -14.46
C LEU A 14 -10.47 14.85 -15.55
N VAL A 15 -9.73 15.89 -15.17
CA VAL A 15 -9.16 16.86 -16.12
C VAL A 15 -8.02 16.25 -16.94
N LEU A 16 -7.15 15.46 -16.31
CA LEU A 16 -5.97 14.89 -16.97
C LEU A 16 -6.26 13.63 -17.79
N VAL A 17 -7.13 12.75 -17.29
CA VAL A 17 -7.41 11.44 -17.93
C VAL A 17 -8.74 11.44 -18.69
N GLY A 18 -9.72 12.23 -18.26
CA GLY A 18 -11.03 12.29 -18.90
C GLY A 18 -11.78 10.96 -18.87
N ALA A 19 -12.43 10.63 -19.98
CA ALA A 19 -13.25 9.42 -20.13
C ALA A 19 -12.46 8.18 -20.64
N HIS A 20 -11.13 8.20 -20.55
CA HIS A 20 -10.29 7.10 -21.01
C HIS A 20 -10.22 5.97 -19.99
N ALA A 21 -10.30 4.72 -20.45
CA ALA A 21 -10.15 3.55 -19.59
C ALA A 21 -8.73 3.51 -19.00
N LEU A 22 -8.64 3.15 -17.72
CA LEU A 22 -7.36 3.07 -17.00
C LEU A 22 -6.98 1.62 -16.69
N VAL A 23 -5.68 1.36 -16.65
CA VAL A 23 -5.14 0.07 -16.24
C VAL A 23 -5.24 -0.04 -14.72
N ASN A 24 -5.83 -1.13 -14.23
CA ASN A 24 -5.93 -1.42 -12.80
C ASN A 24 -4.68 -2.14 -12.26
N LEU A 25 -4.64 -2.46 -10.96
CA LEU A 25 -3.52 -3.19 -10.34
C LEU A 25 -3.48 -4.68 -10.75
N SER A 26 -4.34 -5.08 -11.69
CA SER A 26 -4.26 -6.37 -12.38
C SER A 26 -3.97 -6.23 -13.87
N GLY A 27 -3.40 -5.11 -14.33
CA GLY A 27 -3.03 -4.96 -15.74
C GLY A 27 -4.21 -4.97 -16.72
N VAL A 28 -5.45 -4.82 -16.24
CA VAL A 28 -6.67 -4.84 -17.05
C VAL A 28 -7.27 -3.45 -17.17
N LEU A 29 -7.72 -3.09 -18.37
CA LEU A 29 -8.47 -1.86 -18.60
C LEU A 29 -9.81 -1.88 -17.86
N THR A 30 -10.02 -0.88 -17.02
CA THR A 30 -11.23 -0.70 -16.22
C THR A 30 -11.94 0.59 -16.64
N SER A 31 -13.27 0.58 -16.60
CA SER A 31 -14.06 1.74 -16.99
C SER A 31 -13.76 2.96 -16.10
N PRO A 32 -13.75 4.18 -16.67
CA PRO A 32 -13.45 5.40 -15.92
C PRO A 32 -14.39 5.59 -14.70
N GLY A 33 -15.68 5.33 -14.88
CA GLY A 33 -16.68 5.46 -13.81
C GLY A 33 -16.42 4.53 -12.63
N ARG A 34 -15.99 3.29 -12.89
CA ARG A 34 -15.59 2.36 -11.84
C ARG A 34 -14.32 2.84 -11.13
N MET A 35 -13.32 3.31 -11.86
CA MET A 35 -12.09 3.84 -11.25
C MET A 35 -12.37 5.07 -10.39
N LEU A 36 -13.24 5.98 -10.84
CA LEU A 36 -13.66 7.13 -10.06
C LEU A 36 -14.35 6.72 -8.75
N ALA A 37 -15.29 5.76 -8.82
CA ALA A 37 -15.98 5.24 -7.64
C ALA A 37 -14.99 4.57 -6.67
N LEU A 38 -14.05 3.77 -7.17
CA LEU A 38 -13.03 3.12 -6.34
C LEU A 38 -12.12 4.15 -5.65
N THR A 39 -11.71 5.21 -6.35
CA THR A 39 -10.93 6.30 -5.75
C THR A 39 -11.71 7.03 -4.66
N ALA A 40 -12.99 7.31 -4.88
CA ALA A 40 -13.85 7.92 -3.85
C ALA A 40 -14.01 7.01 -2.62
N VAL A 41 -14.23 5.71 -2.81
CA VAL A 41 -14.28 4.72 -1.72
C VAL A 41 -12.95 4.65 -0.96
N SER A 42 -11.82 4.73 -1.67
CA SER A 42 -10.49 4.72 -1.05
C SER A 42 -10.29 5.92 -0.13
N TRP A 43 -10.73 7.11 -0.55
CA TRP A 43 -10.72 8.30 0.31
C TRP A 43 -11.60 8.13 1.56
N LEU A 44 -12.77 7.49 1.44
CA LEU A 44 -13.62 7.20 2.59
C LEU A 44 -12.96 6.23 3.57
N ILE A 45 -12.29 5.19 3.08
CA ILE A 45 -11.55 4.23 3.91
C ILE A 45 -10.43 4.96 4.68
N CYS A 46 -9.71 5.88 4.04
CA CYS A 46 -8.65 6.66 4.67
C CYS A 46 -9.15 7.64 5.75
N LEU A 47 -10.45 7.93 5.85
CA LEU A 47 -10.98 8.78 6.93
C LEU A 47 -10.82 8.12 8.30
N LEU A 48 -10.91 6.79 8.37
CA LEU A 48 -10.88 6.07 9.63
C LEU A 48 -9.50 6.11 10.32
N PRO A 49 -8.36 5.81 9.65
CA PRO A 49 -7.05 6.00 10.27
C PRO A 49 -6.73 7.47 10.54
N VAL A 50 -7.24 8.41 9.74
CA VAL A 50 -7.16 9.85 10.07
C VAL A 50 -7.87 10.13 11.39
N LEU A 51 -9.08 9.61 11.59
CA LEU A 51 -9.81 9.76 12.85
C LEU A 51 -9.05 9.13 14.02
N ALA A 52 -8.39 7.99 13.82
CA ALA A 52 -7.52 7.38 14.83
C ALA A 52 -6.38 8.31 15.24
N TYR A 53 -5.64 8.90 14.28
CA TYR A 53 -4.60 9.90 14.59
C TYR A 53 -5.16 11.16 15.26
N THR A 54 -6.36 11.62 14.87
CA THR A 54 -6.99 12.77 15.55
C THR A 54 -7.40 12.44 16.99
N SER A 55 -7.89 11.22 17.25
CA SER A 55 -8.23 10.78 18.60
C SER A 55 -6.99 10.68 19.50
N LEU A 56 -5.86 10.28 18.92
CA LEU A 56 -4.56 10.29 19.58
C LEU A 56 -4.11 11.73 19.88
N ALA A 57 -4.32 12.66 18.96
CA ALA A 57 -4.04 14.09 19.16
C ALA A 57 -4.82 14.65 20.36
N ILE A 58 -6.11 14.31 20.45
CA ILE A 58 -6.98 14.66 21.57
C ILE A 58 -6.42 14.07 22.87
N LEU A 59 -6.07 12.78 22.88
CA LEU A 59 -5.51 12.13 24.07
C LEU A 59 -4.24 12.83 24.55
N VAL A 60 -3.28 13.09 23.67
CA VAL A 60 -2.01 13.74 24.04
C VAL A 60 -2.27 15.18 24.52
N SER A 61 -3.13 15.93 23.85
CA SER A 61 -3.53 17.28 24.28
C SER A 61 -4.14 17.27 25.68
N VAL A 62 -5.10 16.39 25.92
CA VAL A 62 -5.80 16.26 27.20
C VAL A 62 -4.83 15.83 28.29
N ALA A 63 -4.01 14.81 28.05
CA ALA A 63 -3.06 14.27 29.01
C ALA A 63 -2.02 15.31 29.43
N THR A 64 -1.48 16.07 28.47
CA THR A 64 -0.39 17.03 28.69
C THR A 64 -0.84 18.44 29.07
N ARG A 65 -2.13 18.76 28.89
CA ARG A 65 -2.68 20.13 29.00
C ARG A 65 -2.01 21.12 28.04
N ASN A 66 -1.48 20.63 26.91
CA ASN A 66 -0.78 21.45 25.93
C ASN A 66 -1.22 21.09 24.51
N GLY A 67 -1.84 22.06 23.82
CA GLY A 67 -2.29 21.89 22.43
C GLY A 67 -1.15 21.62 21.45
N ILE A 68 0.05 22.18 21.69
CA ILE A 68 1.24 21.96 20.85
C ILE A 68 1.64 20.48 20.90
N LEU A 69 1.67 19.88 22.09
CA LEU A 69 1.96 18.45 22.24
C LEU A 69 0.86 17.59 21.63
N GLY A 70 -0.40 18.06 21.65
CA GLY A 70 -1.51 17.44 20.92
C GLY A 70 -1.26 17.30 19.42
N VAL A 71 -0.55 18.26 18.80
CA VAL A 71 -0.19 18.23 17.37
C VAL A 71 1.09 17.43 17.13
N LEU A 72 2.14 17.66 17.94
CA LEU A 72 3.44 17.01 17.77
C LEU A 72 3.42 15.51 18.10
N GLY A 73 2.59 15.08 19.05
CA GLY A 73 2.50 13.68 19.48
C GLY A 73 2.12 12.73 18.34
N PRO A 74 0.97 12.92 17.67
CA PRO A 74 0.57 12.13 16.51
C PRO A 74 1.58 12.17 15.37
N LEU A 75 2.23 13.31 15.14
CA LEU A 75 3.27 13.45 14.12
C LEU A 75 4.47 12.52 14.41
N LEU A 76 4.96 12.52 15.64
CA LEU A 76 6.06 11.64 16.05
C LEU A 76 5.66 10.16 15.96
N VAL A 77 4.44 9.82 16.38
CA VAL A 77 3.92 8.45 16.26
C VAL A 77 3.84 8.04 14.79
N ALA A 78 3.33 8.89 13.91
CA ALA A 78 3.25 8.62 12.48
C ALA A 78 4.64 8.40 11.84
N LEU A 79 5.64 9.20 12.23
CA LEU A 79 7.02 9.01 11.78
C LEU A 79 7.61 7.68 12.26
N ILE A 80 7.32 7.29 13.50
CA ILE A 80 7.74 5.99 14.05
C ILE A 80 7.06 4.85 13.30
N THR A 81 5.75 4.92 13.06
CA THR A 81 5.05 3.88 12.31
C THR A 81 5.58 3.76 10.88
N GLN A 82 5.87 4.89 10.23
CA GLN A 82 6.45 4.90 8.88
C GLN A 82 7.85 4.27 8.84
N LEU A 83 8.66 4.49 9.87
CA LEU A 83 9.96 3.84 10.01
C LEU A 83 9.82 2.32 10.22
N LEU A 84 8.83 1.91 11.02
CA LEU A 84 8.52 0.50 11.24
C LEU A 84 8.03 -0.18 9.97
N ASP A 85 7.22 0.50 9.15
CA ASP A 85 6.75 0.00 7.84
C ASP A 85 7.89 -0.19 6.83
N LEU A 86 8.98 0.57 6.96
CA LEU A 86 10.14 0.46 6.07
C LEU A 86 11.09 -0.69 6.47
N ILE A 87 11.22 -0.96 7.76
CA ILE A 87 12.23 -1.88 8.30
C ILE A 87 11.63 -3.25 8.64
N GLY A 88 10.35 -3.30 9.02
CA GLY A 88 9.69 -4.49 9.48
C GLY A 88 9.58 -5.56 8.39
N LYS A 89 9.65 -6.83 8.81
CA LYS A 89 9.40 -7.97 7.90
C LYS A 89 8.15 -8.76 8.29
N GLY A 90 7.74 -8.71 9.56
CA GLY A 90 6.64 -9.49 10.11
C GLY A 90 5.26 -8.90 9.79
N LEU A 91 4.36 -9.76 9.31
CA LEU A 91 3.00 -9.39 8.91
C LEU A 91 2.19 -8.76 10.06
N ILE A 92 2.31 -9.32 11.26
CA ILE A 92 1.43 -9.00 12.41
C ILE A 92 1.60 -7.55 12.87
N VAL A 93 2.83 -7.05 12.94
CA VAL A 93 3.04 -5.69 13.44
C VAL A 93 2.57 -4.66 12.43
N HIS A 94 2.84 -4.86 11.14
CA HIS A 94 2.33 -3.95 10.11
C HIS A 94 0.82 -3.84 10.18
N GLU A 95 0.09 -4.95 10.27
CA GLU A 95 -1.37 -4.94 10.33
C GLU A 95 -1.95 -4.24 11.57
N LEU A 96 -1.18 -4.10 12.66
CA LEU A 96 -1.60 -3.43 13.90
C LEU A 96 -1.24 -1.94 13.96
N LEU A 97 -0.39 -1.45 13.04
CA LEU A 97 -0.02 -0.04 12.97
C LEU A 97 -1.17 0.78 12.36
N ILE A 98 -1.45 1.96 12.92
CA ILE A 98 -2.43 2.89 12.31
C ILE A 98 -1.96 3.33 10.91
N GLY A 99 -0.64 3.40 10.69
CA GLY A 99 -0.03 3.75 9.41
C GLY A 99 -0.42 2.82 8.27
N SER A 100 -0.41 1.51 8.50
CA SER A 100 -0.70 0.53 7.45
C SER A 100 -2.15 0.52 6.97
N ALA A 101 -3.08 0.97 7.81
CA ALA A 101 -4.49 1.11 7.44
C ALA A 101 -4.69 2.10 6.27
N PHE A 102 -3.73 3.02 6.03
CA PHE A 102 -3.75 3.89 4.84
C PHE A 102 -3.51 3.15 3.53
N ASP A 103 -2.97 1.93 3.57
CA ASP A 103 -2.67 1.13 2.38
C ASP A 103 -3.74 0.07 2.07
N GLY A 104 -4.74 -0.11 2.94
CA GLY A 104 -5.73 -1.20 2.77
C GLY A 104 -6.58 -1.12 1.50
N TRP A 105 -6.72 0.07 0.91
CA TRP A 105 -7.56 0.29 -0.27
C TRP A 105 -7.02 -0.34 -1.57
N HIS A 106 -5.73 -0.67 -1.65
CA HIS A 106 -5.11 -1.16 -2.89
C HIS A 106 -5.78 -2.44 -3.42
N GLY A 107 -6.24 -3.33 -2.53
CA GLY A 107 -6.94 -4.55 -2.92
C GLY A 107 -8.18 -4.31 -3.78
N LEU A 108 -8.84 -3.15 -3.63
CA LEU A 108 -10.03 -2.77 -4.39
C LEU A 108 -9.76 -2.53 -5.88
N PHE A 109 -8.52 -2.18 -6.24
CA PHE A 109 -8.10 -1.89 -7.61
C PHE A 109 -7.60 -3.15 -8.34
N THR A 110 -7.77 -4.34 -7.76
CA THR A 110 -7.44 -5.59 -8.43
C THR A 110 -8.65 -6.19 -9.14
N SER A 111 -8.40 -7.05 -10.13
CA SER A 111 -9.45 -7.77 -10.85
C SER A 111 -10.29 -8.69 -9.94
N ASN A 112 -9.65 -9.25 -8.90
CA ASN A 112 -10.29 -10.04 -7.86
C ASN A 112 -10.08 -9.32 -6.51
N PRO A 113 -10.98 -8.40 -6.14
CA PRO A 113 -10.81 -7.59 -4.94
C PRO A 113 -10.68 -8.43 -3.69
N PHE A 114 -9.73 -8.06 -2.84
CA PHE A 114 -9.58 -8.63 -1.50
C PHE A 114 -9.79 -7.53 -0.45
N PHE A 115 -10.53 -7.87 0.60
CA PHE A 115 -10.98 -6.91 1.63
C PHE A 115 -10.34 -7.15 3.01
N GLY A 116 -9.49 -8.17 3.16
CA GLY A 116 -8.92 -8.54 4.45
C GLY A 116 -8.13 -7.40 5.09
N GLN A 117 -7.25 -6.74 4.33
CA GLN A 117 -6.47 -5.58 4.80
C GLN A 117 -7.37 -4.39 5.17
N VAL A 118 -8.40 -4.10 4.37
CA VAL A 118 -9.38 -3.05 4.69
C VAL A 118 -10.09 -3.36 6.01
N ALA A 119 -10.52 -4.62 6.19
CA ALA A 119 -11.24 -5.03 7.39
C ALA A 119 -10.36 -4.93 8.65
N ILE A 120 -9.13 -5.46 8.59
CA ILE A 120 -8.18 -5.42 9.72
C ILE A 120 -7.81 -3.98 10.04
N GLY A 121 -7.36 -3.19 9.05
CA GLY A 121 -7.02 -1.79 9.24
C GLY A 121 -8.20 -0.97 9.75
N SER A 122 -9.43 -1.31 9.36
CA SER A 122 -10.64 -0.67 9.88
C SER A 122 -10.88 -1.01 11.35
N LEU A 123 -10.82 -2.28 11.72
CA LEU A 123 -10.98 -2.73 13.10
C LEU A 123 -9.93 -2.12 14.04
N VAL A 124 -8.67 -2.11 13.59
CA VAL A 124 -7.56 -1.52 14.32
C VAL A 124 -7.78 -0.02 14.53
N SER A 125 -8.20 0.70 13.48
CA SER A 125 -8.51 2.14 13.59
C SER A 125 -9.65 2.41 14.57
N VAL A 126 -10.75 1.64 14.54
CA VAL A 126 -11.85 1.76 15.51
C VAL A 126 -11.37 1.48 16.93
N ALA A 127 -10.55 0.44 17.12
CA ALA A 127 -9.99 0.11 18.43
C ALA A 127 -9.14 1.25 19.00
N TRP A 128 -8.29 1.87 18.18
CA TRP A 128 -7.51 3.04 18.57
C TRP A 128 -8.37 4.25 18.91
N ILE A 129 -9.40 4.54 18.10
CA ILE A 129 -10.36 5.62 18.38
C ILE A 129 -11.03 5.40 19.73
N ALA A 130 -11.57 4.21 19.97
CA ALA A 130 -12.25 3.86 21.21
C ALA A 130 -11.30 3.96 22.41
N ALA A 131 -10.08 3.44 22.31
CA ALA A 131 -9.08 3.49 23.37
C ALA A 131 -8.68 4.93 23.71
N CYS A 132 -8.34 5.75 22.70
CA CYS A 132 -7.90 7.13 22.88
C CYS A 132 -9.00 8.02 23.47
N LEU A 133 -10.23 7.90 22.96
CA LEU A 133 -11.36 8.69 23.47
C LEU A 133 -11.76 8.26 24.88
N THR A 134 -11.78 6.96 25.17
CA THR A 134 -12.07 6.45 26.53
C THR A 134 -11.02 6.93 27.53
N ALA A 135 -9.73 6.86 27.17
CA ALA A 135 -8.66 7.37 28.01
C ALA A 135 -8.77 8.89 28.24
N SER A 136 -9.04 9.66 27.18
CA SER A 136 -9.27 11.11 27.27
C SER A 136 -10.42 11.44 28.21
N TRP A 137 -11.55 10.76 28.05
CA TRP A 137 -12.74 10.94 28.88
C TRP A 137 -12.48 10.60 30.35
N ARG A 138 -11.77 9.49 30.62
CA ARG A 138 -11.37 9.12 32.00
C ARG A 138 -10.46 10.15 32.64
N ILE A 139 -9.50 10.69 31.89
CA ILE A 139 -8.59 11.75 32.38
C ILE A 139 -9.38 13.01 32.71
N MET A 140 -10.32 13.41 31.86
CA MET A 140 -11.18 14.57 32.11
C MET A 140 -12.09 14.39 33.32
N ARG A 141 -12.71 13.21 33.48
CA ARG A 141 -13.62 12.95 34.62
C ARG A 141 -12.92 12.93 35.98
N ARG A 142 -11.63 12.56 36.01
CA ARG A 142 -10.83 12.60 37.24
C ARG A 142 -10.28 14.00 37.55
N ARG A 143 -10.53 14.99 36.69
CA ARG A 143 -10.12 16.37 36.94
C ARG A 143 -11.25 17.10 37.66
N ASP A 144 -11.02 17.43 38.91
CA ASP A 144 -11.89 18.34 39.65
C ASP A 144 -11.68 19.76 39.11
N PHE A 145 -12.71 20.33 38.48
CA PHE A 145 -12.69 21.69 37.95
C PHE A 145 -12.96 22.77 39.02
N LEU A 146 -13.13 22.37 40.29
CA LEU A 146 -13.67 23.23 41.36
C LEU A 146 -12.68 23.54 42.49
N THR A 147 -11.51 22.91 42.56
CA THR A 147 -10.50 23.25 43.58
C THR A 147 -9.48 24.23 43.00
N GLY A 148 -9.73 25.52 43.17
CA GLY A 148 -8.80 26.61 42.85
C GLY A 148 -7.54 26.67 43.73
N VAL A 149 -7.09 25.54 44.29
CA VAL A 149 -5.86 25.47 45.08
C VAL A 149 -4.90 24.53 44.37
N SER A 150 -4.00 25.12 43.60
CA SER A 150 -2.80 24.47 43.07
C SER A 150 -1.92 23.99 44.24
N SER A 151 -2.15 22.78 44.71
CA SER A 151 -1.28 22.10 45.67
C SER A 151 -0.53 20.97 44.96
N GLY A 152 0.74 21.24 44.65
CA GLY A 152 1.68 20.26 44.12
C GLY A 152 2.46 20.80 42.92
N GLY A 153 3.76 21.04 43.10
CA GLY A 153 4.69 21.41 42.03
C GLY A 153 4.69 20.41 40.86
N PRO A 154 5.31 20.74 39.72
CA PRO A 154 5.24 19.93 38.51
C PRO A 154 5.69 18.50 38.78
N SER A 155 4.76 17.56 38.82
CA SER A 155 5.05 16.14 39.03
C SER A 155 5.66 15.59 37.74
N TRP A 156 6.99 15.49 37.69
CA TRP A 156 7.74 14.86 36.58
C TRP A 156 7.40 13.38 36.37
N ARG A 157 6.77 12.73 37.36
CA ARG A 157 6.38 11.32 37.30
C ARG A 157 5.32 11.02 36.23
N ALA A 158 4.42 11.96 35.95
CA ALA A 158 3.38 11.78 34.94
C ALA A 158 3.93 11.80 33.49
N PRO A 159 4.70 12.82 33.06
CA PRO A 159 5.31 12.81 31.73
C PRO A 159 6.33 11.65 31.57
N ILE A 160 7.11 11.33 32.61
CA ILE A 160 8.05 10.19 32.56
C ILE A 160 7.30 8.85 32.37
N LYS A 161 6.17 8.63 33.06
CA LYS A 161 5.36 7.41 32.86
C LYS A 161 4.77 7.33 31.45
N VAL A 162 4.28 8.43 30.90
CA VAL A 162 3.77 8.48 29.52
C VAL A 162 4.87 8.18 28.52
N VAL A 163 6.05 8.78 28.69
CA VAL A 163 7.22 8.51 27.84
C VAL A 163 7.67 7.07 27.98
N ALA A 164 7.79 6.54 29.19
CA ALA A 164 8.24 5.17 29.46
C ALA A 164 7.26 4.10 28.94
N ILE A 165 5.95 4.34 29.05
CA ILE A 165 4.93 3.45 28.47
C ILE A 165 4.98 3.56 26.94
N GLY A 166 5.12 4.77 26.39
CA GLY A 166 5.30 4.99 24.96
C GLY A 166 6.51 4.25 24.41
N THR A 167 7.69 4.38 25.03
CA THR A 167 8.90 3.66 24.62
C THR A 167 8.78 2.15 24.81
N ALA A 168 8.14 1.68 25.88
CA ALA A 168 7.91 0.24 26.06
C ALA A 168 6.97 -0.35 25.00
N VAL A 169 5.92 0.38 24.61
CA VAL A 169 5.01 -0.03 23.53
C VAL A 169 5.73 -0.02 22.18
N ILE A 170 6.51 1.03 21.88
CA ILE A 170 7.30 1.11 20.64
C ILE A 170 8.36 0.00 20.61
N ALA A 171 9.04 -0.28 21.71
CA ALA A 171 10.04 -1.35 21.79
C ALA A 171 9.39 -2.74 21.63
N ALA A 172 8.22 -2.98 22.22
CA ALA A 172 7.46 -4.21 22.05
C ALA A 172 6.97 -4.40 20.59
N LEU A 173 6.49 -3.32 19.95
CA LEU A 173 6.11 -3.33 18.53
C LEU A 173 7.33 -3.58 17.64
N ALA A 174 8.46 -2.91 17.89
CA ALA A 174 9.70 -3.09 17.14
C ALA A 174 10.27 -4.53 17.28
N PHE A 175 10.18 -5.13 18.47
CA PHE A 175 10.56 -6.53 18.68
C PHE A 175 9.63 -7.49 17.93
N GLY A 176 8.31 -7.20 17.92
CA GLY A 176 7.34 -7.95 17.14
C GLY A 176 7.53 -7.86 15.61
N CYS A 177 8.13 -6.78 15.09
CA CYS A 177 8.33 -6.57 13.65
C CYS A 177 9.22 -7.63 12.98
N GLY A 178 10.01 -8.39 13.76
CA GLY A 178 10.85 -9.48 13.27
C GLY A 178 10.20 -10.87 13.37
N VAL A 179 9.05 -10.98 14.03
CA VAL A 179 8.45 -12.27 14.44
C VAL A 179 7.08 -12.45 13.80
N GLY A 180 6.95 -13.45 12.92
CA GLY A 180 5.68 -13.81 12.30
C GLY A 180 5.85 -14.32 10.87
N PRO A 181 4.80 -14.93 10.30
CA PRO A 181 4.80 -15.30 8.89
C PRO A 181 4.93 -14.04 8.03
N THR A 182 5.54 -14.19 6.87
CA THR A 182 5.61 -13.14 5.85
C THR A 182 4.67 -13.51 4.71
N GLY A 183 3.68 -12.66 4.42
CA GLY A 183 2.78 -12.91 3.29
C GLY A 183 3.46 -12.77 1.92
N VAL A 184 4.62 -12.12 1.86
CA VAL A 184 5.43 -11.96 0.65
C VAL A 184 6.40 -13.14 0.50
N THR A 185 6.18 -13.98 -0.51
CA THR A 185 7.03 -15.15 -0.82
C THR A 185 7.39 -15.17 -2.30
N ALA A 186 8.51 -15.81 -2.66
CA ALA A 186 8.95 -15.93 -4.05
C ALA A 186 7.87 -16.46 -4.98
N TYR A 187 7.13 -17.48 -4.54
CA TYR A 187 6.04 -18.06 -5.32
C TYR A 187 4.91 -17.06 -5.57
N ARG A 188 4.44 -16.36 -4.53
CA ARG A 188 3.36 -15.36 -4.66
C ARG A 188 3.76 -14.21 -5.58
N VAL A 189 4.98 -13.67 -5.40
CA VAL A 189 5.51 -12.58 -6.23
C VAL A 189 5.66 -13.04 -7.68
N ALA A 190 6.24 -14.22 -7.93
CA ALA A 190 6.39 -14.77 -9.27
C ALA A 190 5.03 -14.97 -9.95
N TYR A 191 4.09 -15.61 -9.25
CA TYR A 191 2.75 -15.85 -9.76
C TYR A 191 2.03 -14.56 -10.18
N THR A 192 2.09 -13.53 -9.34
CA THR A 192 1.42 -12.25 -9.61
C THR A 192 2.12 -11.50 -10.73
N VAL A 193 3.45 -11.41 -10.71
CA VAL A 193 4.24 -10.75 -11.77
C VAL A 193 3.96 -11.41 -13.12
N GLY A 194 3.95 -12.75 -13.21
CA GLY A 194 3.65 -13.46 -14.45
C GLY A 194 2.22 -13.23 -14.94
N ARG A 195 1.24 -13.24 -14.03
CA ARG A 195 -0.16 -12.94 -14.37
C ARG A 195 -0.32 -11.52 -14.91
N GLU A 196 0.27 -10.54 -14.24
CA GLU A 196 0.14 -9.14 -14.66
C GLU A 196 0.91 -8.87 -15.95
N PHE A 197 2.11 -9.42 -16.09
CA PHE A 197 2.87 -9.40 -17.34
C PHE A 197 2.06 -9.94 -18.52
N ASN A 198 1.34 -11.07 -18.33
CA ASN A 198 0.47 -11.60 -19.36
C ASN A 198 -0.64 -10.59 -19.75
N ASN A 199 -1.33 -10.00 -18.77
CA ASN A 199 -2.41 -9.05 -19.02
C ASN A 199 -1.93 -7.80 -19.74
N VAL A 200 -0.83 -7.19 -19.26
CA VAL A 200 -0.28 -5.98 -19.87
C VAL A 200 0.36 -6.22 -21.24
N THR A 201 0.88 -7.42 -21.50
CA THR A 201 1.37 -7.80 -22.84
C THR A 201 0.21 -7.85 -23.82
N LEU A 202 -0.90 -8.51 -23.47
CA LEU A 202 -2.09 -8.55 -24.32
C LEU A 202 -2.64 -7.14 -24.54
N LEU A 203 -2.68 -6.30 -23.51
CA LEU A 203 -3.08 -4.90 -23.67
C LEU A 203 -2.17 -4.15 -24.66
N GLN A 204 -0.85 -4.30 -24.56
CA GLN A 204 0.09 -3.67 -25.49
C GLN A 204 -0.18 -4.11 -26.94
N GLN A 205 -0.38 -5.40 -27.17
CA GLN A 205 -0.65 -5.96 -28.50
C GLN A 205 -1.95 -5.37 -29.10
N GLN A 206 -2.98 -5.15 -28.28
CA GLN A 206 -4.20 -4.44 -28.70
C GLN A 206 -3.92 -2.96 -29.03
N LEU A 207 -3.12 -2.26 -28.22
CA LEU A 207 -2.79 -0.85 -28.44
C LEU A 207 -2.03 -0.60 -29.75
N ILE A 208 -1.18 -1.54 -30.18
CA ILE A 208 -0.51 -1.48 -31.50
C ILE A 208 -1.38 -2.00 -32.66
N GLY A 209 -2.64 -2.35 -32.42
CA GLY A 209 -3.61 -2.70 -33.46
C GLY A 209 -3.63 -4.17 -33.86
N ARG A 210 -2.98 -5.06 -33.10
CA ARG A 210 -3.11 -6.50 -33.34
C ARG A 210 -4.43 -7.01 -32.78
N ARG A 211 -5.05 -7.94 -33.52
CA ARG A 211 -6.27 -8.63 -33.06
C ARG A 211 -5.86 -9.74 -32.10
N ILE A 212 -6.43 -9.74 -30.90
CA ILE A 212 -6.18 -10.76 -29.89
C ILE A 212 -7.43 -11.64 -29.79
N PRO A 213 -7.30 -12.97 -29.95
CA PRO A 213 -8.41 -13.88 -29.74
C PRO A 213 -9.00 -13.72 -28.33
N PRO A 214 -10.32 -13.93 -28.15
CA PRO A 214 -10.90 -14.04 -26.84
C PRO A 214 -10.17 -15.12 -26.03
N ASN A 215 -9.82 -14.84 -24.77
CA ASN A 215 -9.10 -15.75 -23.88
C ASN A 215 -7.66 -16.11 -24.31
N ALA A 216 -7.01 -15.29 -25.13
CA ALA A 216 -5.58 -15.45 -25.39
C ALA A 216 -4.78 -15.45 -24.09
N ARG A 217 -3.81 -16.36 -24.00
CA ARG A 217 -2.87 -16.47 -22.87
C ARG A 217 -1.48 -16.75 -23.41
N LEU A 218 -0.49 -16.14 -22.76
CA LEU A 218 0.91 -16.42 -22.98
C LEU A 218 1.32 -17.55 -22.05
N TYR A 219 2.15 -18.47 -22.55
CA TYR A 219 2.85 -19.42 -21.71
C TYR A 219 4.06 -18.70 -21.11
N VAL A 220 3.90 -18.27 -19.85
CA VAL A 220 4.93 -17.56 -19.10
C VAL A 220 5.34 -18.33 -17.86
N GLN A 221 6.63 -18.39 -17.62
CA GLN A 221 7.21 -18.97 -16.41
C GLN A 221 8.01 -17.88 -15.69
N PRO A 222 7.42 -17.23 -14.68
CA PRO A 222 8.12 -16.24 -13.87
C PRO A 222 9.00 -16.93 -12.82
N LEU A 223 10.25 -16.48 -12.68
CA LEU A 223 11.16 -16.88 -11.62
C LEU A 223 11.64 -15.63 -10.89
N CYS A 224 11.26 -15.50 -9.62
CA CYS A 224 11.60 -14.34 -8.80
C CYS A 224 12.49 -14.73 -7.63
N ASN A 225 13.56 -13.97 -7.43
CA ASN A 225 14.45 -14.09 -6.30
C ASN A 225 14.62 -12.72 -5.61
N ARG A 226 14.69 -12.73 -4.28
CA ARG A 226 14.98 -11.52 -3.51
C ARG A 226 16.48 -11.25 -3.53
N ARG A 227 16.89 -9.98 -3.70
CA ARG A 227 18.31 -9.63 -3.68
C ARG A 227 18.88 -9.80 -2.25
N GLY A 228 19.99 -10.54 -2.13
CA GLY A 228 20.83 -10.62 -0.93
C GLY A 228 20.32 -11.39 0.30
N THR A 229 19.08 -11.91 0.32
CA THR A 229 18.51 -12.62 1.48
C THR A 229 17.61 -13.79 1.07
N LYS A 230 17.05 -14.54 2.03
CA LYS A 230 15.99 -15.53 1.75
C LYS A 230 14.89 -14.88 0.91
N ALA A 231 14.36 -15.61 -0.06
CA ALA A 231 13.36 -15.13 -1.03
C ALA A 231 11.96 -14.97 -0.41
N VAL A 232 11.88 -14.12 0.60
CA VAL A 232 10.76 -13.95 1.54
C VAL A 232 10.78 -12.52 2.08
N GLY A 233 9.61 -11.87 2.19
CA GLY A 233 9.44 -10.53 2.78
C GLY A 233 9.58 -9.34 1.79
N PRO A 234 9.26 -8.12 2.23
CA PRO A 234 9.32 -6.91 1.38
C PRO A 234 10.76 -6.50 1.04
N GLY A 235 10.93 -5.70 -0.01
CA GLY A 235 12.22 -5.17 -0.47
C GLY A 235 12.42 -5.35 -1.98
N ASP A 236 13.68 -5.40 -2.41
CA ASP A 236 14.03 -5.51 -3.83
C ASP A 236 14.20 -6.96 -4.28
N TRP A 237 13.61 -7.25 -5.43
CA TRP A 237 13.55 -8.55 -6.08
C TRP A 237 14.00 -8.40 -7.54
N SER A 238 14.62 -9.45 -8.09
CA SER A 238 14.80 -9.62 -9.53
C SER A 238 13.92 -10.76 -9.99
N CYS A 239 13.10 -10.50 -11.00
CA CYS A 239 12.16 -11.43 -11.57
C CYS A 239 12.48 -11.63 -13.05
N ASN A 240 12.88 -12.84 -13.44
CA ASN A 240 13.01 -13.21 -14.83
C ASN A 240 11.70 -13.83 -15.31
N VAL A 241 11.07 -13.21 -16.29
CA VAL A 241 9.87 -13.73 -16.93
C VAL A 241 10.28 -14.43 -18.21
N TYR A 242 10.19 -15.76 -18.21
CA TYR A 242 10.44 -16.58 -19.38
C TYR A 242 9.17 -16.72 -20.19
N VAL A 243 9.20 -16.27 -21.45
CA VAL A 243 8.07 -16.34 -22.37
C VAL A 243 8.36 -17.41 -23.44
N TYR A 244 7.43 -18.36 -23.59
CA TYR A 244 7.51 -19.39 -24.62
C TYR A 244 6.69 -18.95 -25.84
N LEU A 245 7.38 -18.60 -26.93
CA LEU A 245 6.75 -18.19 -28.18
C LEU A 245 6.61 -19.40 -29.11
N PRO A 246 5.39 -19.72 -29.59
CA PRO A 246 5.21 -20.76 -30.58
C PRO A 246 5.79 -20.29 -31.91
N GLN A 247 6.74 -21.04 -32.45
CA GLN A 247 7.32 -20.81 -33.77
C GLN A 247 6.95 -21.97 -34.70
N PRO A 248 6.56 -21.69 -35.95
CA PRO A 248 6.40 -22.76 -36.93
C PRO A 248 7.76 -23.45 -37.14
N ASN A 249 7.82 -24.76 -36.90
CA ASN A 249 8.95 -25.65 -37.22
C ASN A 249 10.24 -25.47 -36.40
N SER A 250 10.21 -24.87 -35.20
CA SER A 250 11.35 -24.94 -34.27
C SER A 250 10.99 -25.70 -32.98
N VAL A 251 11.78 -26.75 -32.73
CA VAL A 251 11.88 -27.42 -31.44
C VAL A 251 13.34 -27.28 -31.01
N PRO A 252 13.65 -26.66 -29.86
CA PRO A 252 12.73 -26.17 -28.82
C PRO A 252 12.10 -24.80 -29.13
N TYR A 253 11.01 -24.48 -28.43
CA TYR A 253 10.42 -23.13 -28.39
C TYR A 253 11.49 -22.07 -28.10
N GLN A 254 11.47 -20.93 -28.82
CA GLN A 254 12.36 -19.83 -28.47
C GLN A 254 11.94 -19.28 -27.10
N LEU A 255 12.85 -19.45 -26.13
CA LEU A 255 12.71 -18.91 -24.78
C LEU A 255 13.22 -17.47 -24.77
N THR A 256 12.33 -16.50 -24.55
CA THR A 256 12.74 -15.11 -24.33
C THR A 256 12.70 -14.82 -22.84
N SER A 257 13.85 -14.44 -22.27
CA SER A 257 13.96 -14.00 -20.87
C SER A 257 13.88 -12.49 -20.81
N ILE A 258 12.94 -11.98 -20.01
CA ILE A 258 12.80 -10.54 -19.74
C ILE A 258 13.03 -10.34 -18.25
N GLU A 259 14.02 -9.53 -17.91
CA GLU A 259 14.33 -9.22 -16.52
C GLU A 259 13.53 -8.00 -16.04
N TYR A 260 12.87 -8.17 -14.90
CA TYR A 260 12.18 -7.11 -14.16
C TYR A 260 12.82 -6.90 -12.80
N ASP A 261 13.17 -5.65 -12.53
CA ASP A 261 13.47 -5.17 -11.19
C ASP A 261 12.18 -4.85 -10.46
N VAL A 262 11.93 -5.58 -9.38
CA VAL A 262 10.67 -5.54 -8.65
C VAL A 262 10.91 -5.06 -7.24
N SER A 263 10.27 -3.95 -6.86
CA SER A 263 10.25 -3.48 -5.47
C SER A 263 8.89 -3.82 -4.87
N VAL A 264 8.90 -4.66 -3.82
CA VAL A 264 7.70 -5.20 -3.16
C VAL A 264 7.57 -4.57 -1.77
N GLN A 265 6.41 -4.01 -1.49
CA GLN A 265 6.06 -3.43 -0.19
C GLN A 265 5.50 -4.50 0.77
N TYR A 266 5.44 -4.17 2.06
CA TYR A 266 4.97 -5.09 3.10
C TYR A 266 3.49 -5.49 2.90
N ASN A 267 2.68 -4.60 2.32
CA ASN A 267 1.27 -4.81 2.00
C ASN A 267 1.03 -5.74 0.78
N GLY A 268 2.09 -6.26 0.14
CA GLY A 268 2.01 -7.12 -1.05
C GLY A 268 1.84 -6.38 -2.36
N CYS A 269 1.81 -5.04 -2.35
CA CYS A 269 1.88 -4.23 -3.56
C CYS A 269 3.31 -4.12 -4.08
N TYR A 270 3.48 -4.08 -5.39
CA TYR A 270 4.79 -4.01 -6.02
C TYR A 270 4.79 -3.15 -7.27
N LYS A 271 5.98 -2.65 -7.58
CA LYS A 271 6.34 -2.01 -8.84
C LYS A 271 7.41 -2.85 -9.51
N ALA A 272 7.14 -3.34 -10.70
CA ALA A 272 8.08 -4.06 -11.54
C ALA A 272 8.47 -3.19 -12.74
N GLN A 273 9.76 -3.00 -12.98
CA GLN A 273 10.28 -2.22 -14.09
C GLN A 273 11.34 -3.00 -14.85
N SER A 274 11.33 -2.93 -16.18
CA SER A 274 12.33 -3.56 -17.02
C SER A 274 13.14 -2.51 -17.77
N PRO A 275 14.43 -2.75 -18.05
CA PRO A 275 15.24 -1.89 -18.89
C PRO A 275 14.62 -1.70 -20.30
N PRO A 276 14.80 -0.52 -20.93
CA PRO A 276 14.28 -0.26 -22.28
C PRO A 276 14.81 -1.23 -23.35
N ALA A 277 15.97 -1.84 -23.13
CA ALA A 277 16.59 -2.79 -24.06
C ALA A 277 15.70 -4.01 -24.35
N PHE A 278 14.86 -4.43 -23.40
CA PHE A 278 13.98 -5.59 -23.58
C PHE A 278 12.61 -5.23 -24.14
N LEU A 279 12.05 -4.06 -23.77
CA LEU A 279 10.63 -3.75 -23.94
C LEU A 279 10.34 -2.42 -24.65
N GLY A 280 11.39 -1.70 -25.05
CA GLY A 280 11.29 -0.35 -25.59
C GLY A 280 11.13 0.73 -24.50
N GLY A 281 10.92 1.97 -24.94
CA GLY A 281 10.79 3.11 -24.05
C GLY A 281 9.48 3.12 -23.23
N GLN A 282 9.38 4.09 -22.31
CA GLN A 282 8.18 4.32 -21.50
C GLN A 282 6.93 4.70 -22.33
N SER A 283 7.13 5.22 -23.53
CA SER A 283 6.07 5.55 -24.46
C SER A 283 6.22 4.77 -25.77
N MET A 284 5.09 4.51 -26.40
CA MET A 284 4.98 3.79 -27.67
C MET A 284 3.90 4.44 -28.54
N LEU A 285 3.93 4.17 -29.84
CA LEU A 285 2.87 4.60 -30.75
C LEU A 285 1.76 3.56 -30.73
N SER A 286 0.52 4.03 -30.56
CA SER A 286 -0.67 3.22 -30.78
C SER A 286 -0.95 3.03 -32.27
N ALA A 287 -1.86 2.13 -32.61
CA ALA A 287 -2.32 1.89 -33.98
C ALA A 287 -2.83 3.15 -34.69
N SER A 288 -3.35 4.13 -33.93
CA SER A 288 -3.84 5.41 -34.46
C SER A 288 -2.74 6.47 -34.59
N GLY A 289 -1.47 6.12 -34.35
CA GLY A 289 -0.33 7.05 -34.38
C GLY A 289 -0.23 7.96 -33.15
N ARG A 290 -1.12 7.84 -32.16
CA ARG A 290 -1.03 8.60 -30.90
C ARG A 290 0.02 7.99 -29.98
N GLN A 291 0.82 8.84 -29.34
CA GLN A 291 1.74 8.42 -28.28
C GLN A 291 0.96 7.98 -27.05
N VAL A 292 1.20 6.75 -26.58
CA VAL A 292 0.58 6.16 -25.40
C VAL A 292 1.66 5.59 -24.48
N THR A 293 1.37 5.46 -23.19
CA THR A 293 2.27 4.81 -22.24
C THR A 293 2.42 3.34 -22.60
N ASN A 294 3.66 2.86 -22.64
CA ASN A 294 3.95 1.44 -22.80
C ASN A 294 3.62 0.69 -21.50
N PRO A 295 2.59 -0.17 -21.48
CA PRO A 295 2.18 -0.86 -20.25
C PRO A 295 3.17 -1.93 -19.81
N LEU A 296 4.13 -2.34 -20.66
CA LEU A 296 5.18 -3.30 -20.31
C LEU A 296 6.38 -2.66 -19.61
N PHE A 297 6.58 -1.35 -19.76
CA PHE A 297 7.74 -0.65 -19.21
C PHE A 297 7.75 -0.65 -17.68
N VAL A 298 6.59 -0.39 -17.07
CA VAL A 298 6.37 -0.52 -15.63
C VAL A 298 5.05 -1.23 -15.40
N VAL A 299 5.11 -2.33 -14.66
CA VAL A 299 3.96 -3.14 -14.26
C VAL A 299 3.74 -2.96 -12.77
N TYR A 300 2.54 -2.55 -12.40
CA TYR A 300 2.12 -2.48 -11.00
C TYR A 300 1.19 -3.64 -10.69
N GLY A 301 1.27 -4.14 -9.46
CA GLY A 301 0.34 -5.16 -9.00
C GLY A 301 0.26 -5.23 -7.48
N CYS A 302 -0.79 -5.86 -6.98
CA CYS A 302 -0.94 -6.17 -5.56
C CYS A 302 -1.55 -7.55 -5.39
N PHE A 303 -1.19 -8.23 -4.31
CA PHE A 303 -1.77 -9.51 -3.95
C PHE A 303 -2.11 -9.59 -2.47
N ASN A 304 -3.06 -10.46 -2.14
CA ASN A 304 -3.43 -10.70 -0.76
C ASN A 304 -2.29 -11.38 0.00
N ILE A 305 -1.84 -10.77 1.09
CA ILE A 305 -0.80 -11.27 1.98
C ILE A 305 -1.34 -12.07 3.17
N LEU A 306 -2.65 -12.00 3.39
CA LEU A 306 -3.38 -12.73 4.43
C LEU A 306 -3.72 -14.17 3.98
#